data_AF-Q4A483-F1
#
_entry.id   AF-Q4A483-F1
#
_cell.length_a   1.000
_cell.length_b   1.000
_cell.length_c   1.000
_cell.angle_alpha   90.00
_cell.angle_beta   90.00
_cell.angle_gamma   90.00
#
_symmetry.space_group_name_H-M   'P 1'
#
loop_
_entity.id
_entity.type
_entity.pdbx_description
1 polymer ?
#
loop_
_entity_poly.entity_id
_entity_poly.type
_entity_poly.pdbx_seq_one_letter_code
_entity_poly.pdbx_strand_id
1 'polypeptide(L)'
;AGGIAEMAGMGEKIREKTDALDAAGNTTAAIGKGFAIGSAALVSLALFGAYITRCDISLADTSILDPRVFCGLLIGAMLPYWFSAMTMKSVGKAALAMVNEVRRQFSTMTGLMDGTQTPDYKNCVAISTKASLEEMIAPGALVMLSPIIVGSAFGTCALAGLLAGALVSGVQMAISMSNTGAWDNA
;
A
#
# COMPACT_ATOMS: atom_id res chain seq x y z
N ALA A 1 -1.98 13.95 -17.64
CA ALA A 1 -2.01 14.83 -18.83
C ALA A 1 -1.07 14.31 -19.93
N GLY A 2 0.19 13.98 -19.61
CA GLY A 2 1.17 13.48 -20.59
C GLY A 2 0.70 12.25 -21.37
N GLY A 3 0.07 11.27 -20.72
CA GLY A 3 -0.48 10.10 -21.42
C GLY A 3 -1.52 10.45 -22.50
N ILE A 4 -2.36 11.46 -22.29
CA ILE A 4 -3.31 11.93 -23.30
C ILE A 4 -2.57 12.62 -24.45
N ALA A 5 -1.57 13.44 -24.13
CA ALA A 5 -0.76 14.13 -25.14
C ALA A 5 0.00 13.15 -26.05
N GLU A 6 0.52 12.07 -25.48
CA GLU A 6 1.17 10.97 -26.20
C GLU A 6 0.18 10.24 -27.12
N MET A 7 -0.96 9.80 -26.57
CA MET A 7 -1.99 9.07 -27.34
C MET A 7 -2.63 9.91 -28.45
N ALA A 8 -2.65 11.24 -28.31
CA ALA A 8 -3.20 12.17 -29.29
C ALA A 8 -2.15 12.75 -30.27
N GLY A 9 -0.88 12.36 -30.16
CA GLY A 9 0.18 12.81 -31.08
C GLY A 9 0.46 14.32 -31.02
N MET A 10 0.33 14.94 -29.84
CA MET A 10 0.38 16.41 -29.68
C MET A 10 1.79 17.03 -29.80
N GLY A 11 2.82 16.21 -30.02
CA GLY A 11 4.20 16.63 -30.24
C GLY A 11 5.06 16.72 -28.97
N GLU A 12 6.37 16.63 -29.18
CA GLU A 12 7.39 16.50 -28.12
C GLU A 12 7.41 17.68 -27.15
N LYS A 13 7.24 18.91 -27.64
CA LYS A 13 7.21 20.13 -26.80
C LYS A 13 6.05 20.14 -25.78
N ILE A 14 4.93 19.47 -26.08
CA ILE A 14 3.83 19.31 -25.12
C ILE A 14 4.18 18.22 -24.11
N ARG A 15 4.80 17.12 -24.57
CA ARG A 15 5.24 16.01 -23.72
C ARG A 15 6.26 16.46 -22.68
N GLU A 16 7.30 17.18 -23.10
CA GLU A 16 8.32 17.77 -22.20
C GLU A 16 7.69 18.61 -21.08
N LYS A 17 6.71 19.45 -21.42
CA LYS A 17 6.00 20.28 -20.43
C LYS A 17 5.19 19.42 -19.46
N THR A 18 4.51 18.39 -19.97
CA THR A 18 3.72 17.51 -19.11
C THR A 18 4.59 16.61 -18.23
N ASP A 19 5.77 16.22 -18.69
CA ASP A 19 6.71 15.39 -17.94
C ASP A 19 7.35 16.19 -16.80
N ALA A 20 7.68 17.47 -17.05
CA ALA A 20 8.10 18.40 -15.99
C ALA A 20 7.03 18.56 -14.90
N LEU A 21 5.74 18.59 -15.27
CA LEU A 21 4.64 18.62 -14.31
C LEU A 21 4.45 17.29 -13.59
N ASP A 22 4.66 16.16 -14.26
CA ASP A 22 4.56 14.82 -13.68
C ASP A 22 5.62 14.60 -12.59
N ALA A 23 6.87 14.99 -12.85
CA ALA A 23 7.96 14.91 -11.88
C ALA A 23 7.72 15.77 -10.62
N ALA A 24 7.14 16.97 -10.80
CA ALA A 24 6.70 17.81 -9.69
C ALA A 24 5.51 17.17 -8.93
N GLY A 25 4.60 16.51 -9.66
CA GLY A 25 3.50 15.72 -9.11
C GLY A 25 3.98 14.56 -8.24
N ASN A 26 4.99 13.80 -8.69
CA ASN A 26 5.61 12.70 -7.95
C ASN A 26 6.19 13.18 -6.60
N THR A 27 6.85 14.34 -6.61
CA THR A 27 7.37 14.97 -5.39
C THR A 27 6.23 15.37 -4.45
N THR A 28 5.17 15.97 -4.98
CA THR A 28 3.98 16.36 -4.20
C THR A 28 3.27 15.14 -3.61
N ALA A 29 3.21 14.03 -4.35
CA ALA A 29 2.65 12.77 -3.88
C ALA A 29 3.46 12.19 -2.71
N ALA A 30 4.79 12.26 -2.76
CA ALA A 30 5.64 11.84 -1.64
C ALA A 30 5.41 12.71 -0.38
N ILE A 31 5.30 14.03 -0.54
CA ILE A 31 4.96 14.94 0.57
C ILE A 31 3.59 14.60 1.16
N GLY A 32 2.59 14.35 0.32
CA GLY A 32 1.24 13.96 0.74
C GLY A 32 1.24 12.64 1.53
N LYS A 33 1.99 11.63 1.07
CA LYS A 33 2.18 10.36 1.80
C LYS A 33 2.85 10.61 3.15
N GLY A 34 3.89 11.45 3.20
CA GLY A 34 4.56 11.82 4.45
C GLY A 34 3.63 12.47 5.47
N PHE A 35 2.77 13.41 5.03
CA PHE A 35 1.78 14.05 5.90
C PHE A 35 0.72 13.05 6.41
N ALA A 36 0.24 12.17 5.53
CA ALA A 36 -0.70 11.12 5.91
C ALA A 36 -0.10 10.15 6.95
N ILE A 37 1.16 9.72 6.77
CA ILE A 37 1.84 8.83 7.71
C ILE A 37 2.08 9.53 9.05
N GLY A 38 2.57 10.77 9.04
CA GLY A 38 2.82 11.54 10.25
C GLY A 38 1.56 11.81 11.07
N SER A 39 0.48 12.23 10.39
CA SER A 39 -0.83 12.44 11.04
C SER A 39 -1.42 11.14 11.57
N ALA A 40 -1.35 10.04 10.80
CA ALA A 40 -1.79 8.73 11.25
C ALA A 40 -1.01 8.25 12.49
N ALA A 41 0.30 8.50 12.56
CA ALA A 41 1.11 8.13 13.70
C ALA A 41 0.68 8.86 14.99
N LEU A 42 0.49 10.18 14.91
CA LEU A 42 0.04 11.01 16.03
C LEU A 42 -1.36 10.63 16.50
N VAL A 43 -2.30 10.45 15.57
CA VAL A 43 -3.67 10.03 15.89
C VAL A 43 -3.67 8.62 16.51
N SER A 44 -2.88 7.70 15.96
CA SER A 44 -2.77 6.34 16.51
C SER A 44 -2.21 6.34 17.93
N LEU A 45 -1.24 7.20 18.24
CA LEU A 45 -0.71 7.36 19.59
C LEU A 45 -1.78 7.91 20.56
N ALA A 46 -2.57 8.90 20.13
CA ALA A 46 -3.67 9.43 20.92
C ALA A 46 -4.76 8.38 21.17
N LEU A 47 -5.14 7.62 20.13
CA LEU A 47 -6.10 6.53 20.22
C LEU A 47 -5.59 5.38 21.10
N PHE A 48 -4.29 5.10 21.07
CA PHE A 48 -3.66 4.14 21.96
C PHE A 48 -3.81 4.56 23.42
N GLY A 49 -3.53 5.84 23.75
CA GLY A 49 -3.78 6.37 25.09
C GLY A 49 -5.24 6.24 25.52
N ALA A 50 -6.18 6.60 24.62
CA ALA A 50 -7.61 6.44 24.87
C ALA A 50 -8.03 4.98 25.07
N TYR A 51 -7.41 4.04 24.35
CA TYR A 51 -7.65 2.60 24.49
C TYR A 51 -7.19 2.08 25.86
N ILE A 52 -6.00 2.46 26.32
CA ILE A 52 -5.49 2.11 27.67
C ILE A 52 -6.47 2.56 28.74
N THR A 53 -6.94 3.81 28.68
CA THR A 53 -7.93 4.35 29.63
C THR A 53 -9.27 3.64 29.53
N ARG A 54 -9.77 3.38 28.32
CA ARG A 54 -11.09 2.78 28.10
C ARG A 54 -11.16 1.33 28.57
N CYS A 55 -10.04 0.61 28.49
CA CYS A 55 -9.92 -0.79 28.90
C CYS A 55 -9.46 -0.96 30.36
N ASP A 56 -9.32 0.13 31.12
CA ASP A 56 -8.87 0.13 32.52
C ASP A 56 -7.55 -0.64 32.72
N ILE A 57 -6.62 -0.49 31.76
CA ILE A 57 -5.33 -1.17 31.82
C ILE A 57 -4.43 -0.39 32.78
N SER A 58 -4.02 -1.03 33.86
CA SER A 58 -3.11 -0.42 34.84
C SER A 58 -1.73 -0.18 34.23
N LEU A 59 -1.04 0.88 34.66
CA LEU A 59 0.31 1.19 34.20
C LEU A 59 1.31 0.03 34.40
N ALA A 60 1.12 -0.76 35.46
CA ALA A 60 1.90 -1.97 35.72
C ALA A 60 1.69 -3.07 34.65
N ASP A 61 0.48 -3.18 34.11
CA ASP A 61 0.09 -4.17 33.09
C ASP A 61 0.48 -3.76 31.66
N THR A 62 0.87 -2.50 31.45
CA THR A 62 1.44 -1.98 30.20
C THR A 62 2.96 -2.13 30.11
N SER A 63 3.61 -2.72 31.12
CA SER A 63 5.05 -2.94 31.07
C SER A 63 5.44 -3.76 29.85
N ILE A 64 6.45 -3.31 29.10
CA ILE A 64 7.04 -4.06 27.98
C ILE A 64 7.63 -5.40 28.47
N LEU A 65 7.92 -5.52 29.77
CA LEU A 65 8.40 -6.75 30.38
C LEU A 65 7.26 -7.77 30.65
N ASP A 66 5.99 -7.38 30.54
CA ASP A 66 4.89 -8.33 30.60
C ASP A 66 4.92 -9.21 29.32
N PRO A 67 4.94 -10.55 29.45
CA PRO A 67 5.02 -11.44 28.30
C PRO A 67 3.88 -11.24 27.29
N ARG A 68 2.67 -10.89 27.75
CA ARG A 68 1.49 -10.70 26.87
C ARG A 68 1.68 -9.44 26.02
N VAL A 69 2.15 -8.35 26.63
CA VAL A 69 2.42 -7.08 25.94
C VAL A 69 3.57 -7.27 24.94
N PHE A 70 4.65 -7.94 25.34
CA PHE A 70 5.81 -8.16 24.46
C PHE A 70 5.46 -9.06 23.27
N CYS A 71 4.74 -10.15 23.48
CA CYS A 71 4.24 -11.00 22.39
C CYS A 71 3.33 -10.22 21.44
N GLY A 72 2.41 -9.42 21.99
CA GLY A 72 1.57 -8.52 21.21
C GLY A 72 2.39 -7.56 20.35
N LEU A 73 3.42 -6.95 20.93
CA LEU A 73 4.32 -6.01 20.26
C LEU A 73 5.09 -6.65 19.09
N LEU A 74 5.62 -7.86 19.27
CA LEU A 74 6.28 -8.60 18.19
C LEU A 74 5.31 -8.92 17.05
N ILE A 75 4.11 -9.41 17.37
CA ILE A 75 3.08 -9.72 16.37
C ILE A 75 2.67 -8.44 15.64
N GLY A 76 2.39 -7.37 16.38
CA GLY A 76 2.02 -6.07 15.82
C GLY A 76 3.09 -5.50 14.90
N ALA A 77 4.36 -5.57 15.28
CA ALA A 77 5.47 -5.11 14.46
C ALA A 77 5.63 -5.91 13.15
N MET A 78 5.16 -7.16 13.12
CA MET A 78 5.16 -8.02 11.93
C MET A 78 4.01 -7.70 10.96
N LEU A 79 2.86 -7.21 11.46
CA LEU A 79 1.68 -6.96 10.62
C LEU A 79 1.94 -6.06 9.39
N PRO A 80 2.67 -4.93 9.47
CA PRO A 80 2.98 -4.11 8.29
C PRO A 80 3.76 -4.87 7.21
N TYR A 81 4.66 -5.79 7.61
CA TYR A 81 5.42 -6.63 6.69
C TYR A 81 4.54 -7.67 6.02
N TRP A 82 3.65 -8.31 6.79
CA TRP A 82 2.71 -9.28 6.23
C TRP A 82 1.74 -8.62 5.26
N PHE A 83 1.18 -7.46 5.63
CA PHE A 83 0.35 -6.65 4.75
C PHE A 83 1.09 -6.31 3.44
N SER A 84 2.33 -5.84 3.55
CA SER A 84 3.16 -5.48 2.39
C SER A 84 3.50 -6.68 1.51
N ALA A 85 3.79 -7.84 2.09
CA ALA A 85 4.07 -9.06 1.35
C ALA A 85 2.85 -9.51 0.52
N MET A 86 1.64 -9.38 1.09
CA MET A 86 0.41 -9.70 0.39
C MET A 86 0.17 -8.74 -0.78
N THR A 87 0.20 -7.42 -0.53
CA THR A 87 -0.07 -6.43 -1.59
C THR A 87 0.97 -6.49 -2.71
N MET A 88 2.26 -6.65 -2.40
CA MET A 88 3.32 -6.77 -3.40
C MET A 88 3.18 -8.05 -4.24
N LYS A 89 2.84 -9.18 -3.60
CA LYS A 89 2.58 -10.43 -4.33
C LYS A 89 1.38 -10.30 -5.26
N SER A 90 0.30 -9.66 -4.81
CA SER A 90 -0.91 -9.43 -5.61
C SER A 90 -0.62 -8.55 -6.83
N VAL A 91 0.13 -7.46 -6.66
CA VAL A 91 0.59 -6.61 -7.77
C VAL A 91 1.46 -7.41 -8.74
N GLY A 92 2.40 -8.22 -8.24
CA GLY A 92 3.26 -9.05 -9.08
C GLY A 92 2.49 -10.04 -9.96
N LYS A 93 1.46 -10.71 -9.41
CA LYS A 93 0.58 -11.59 -10.20
C LYS A 93 -0.17 -10.84 -11.30
N ALA A 94 -0.77 -9.70 -10.95
CA ALA A 94 -1.55 -8.89 -11.89
C ALA A 94 -0.65 -8.32 -13.00
N ALA A 95 0.54 -7.85 -12.65
CA ALA A 95 1.53 -7.35 -13.60
C ALA A 95 2.01 -8.44 -14.55
N LEU A 96 2.28 -9.66 -14.07
CA LEU A 96 2.68 -10.77 -14.93
C LEU A 96 1.57 -11.15 -15.93
N ALA A 97 0.32 -11.18 -15.49
CA ALA A 97 -0.83 -11.40 -16.35
C ALA A 97 -0.96 -10.28 -17.41
N MET A 98 -0.78 -9.02 -17.01
CA MET A 98 -0.79 -7.87 -17.91
C MET A 98 0.31 -7.96 -18.98
N VAL A 99 1.55 -8.29 -18.59
CA VAL A 99 2.68 -8.45 -19.52
C VAL A 99 2.39 -9.56 -20.53
N ASN A 100 1.84 -10.68 -20.08
CA ASN A 100 1.50 -11.79 -20.98
C ASN A 100 0.39 -11.40 -21.97
N GLU A 101 -0.63 -10.64 -21.52
CA GLU A 101 -1.69 -10.17 -22.40
C GLU A 101 -1.19 -9.16 -23.43
N VAL A 102 -0.37 -8.19 -23.01
CA VAL A 102 0.25 -7.22 -23.93
C VAL A 102 1.12 -7.93 -24.96
N ARG A 103 1.95 -8.90 -24.54
CA ARG A 103 2.76 -9.73 -25.46
C ARG A 103 1.89 -10.54 -26.42
N ARG A 104 0.78 -11.09 -25.94
CA ARG A 104 -0.18 -11.82 -26.79
C ARG A 104 -0.76 -10.90 -27.85
N GLN A 105 -1.20 -9.70 -27.49
CA GLN A 105 -1.73 -8.73 -28.46
C GLN A 105 -0.67 -8.37 -29.50
N PHE A 106 0.55 -8.01 -29.09
CA PHE A 106 1.62 -7.68 -30.04
C PHE A 106 2.06 -8.83 -30.96
N SER A 107 1.97 -10.08 -30.52
CA SER A 107 2.38 -11.24 -31.33
C SER A 107 1.28 -11.80 -32.23
N THR A 108 0.00 -11.63 -31.86
CA THR A 108 -1.13 -12.23 -32.58
C THR A 108 -1.93 -11.24 -33.41
N MET A 109 -1.93 -9.95 -33.06
CA MET A 109 -2.68 -8.91 -33.77
C MET A 109 -1.80 -8.24 -34.83
N THR A 110 -2.02 -8.58 -36.09
CA THR A 110 -1.27 -8.02 -37.22
C THR A 110 -1.64 -6.55 -37.44
N GLY A 111 -0.63 -5.68 -37.57
CA GLY A 111 -0.82 -4.24 -37.78
C GLY A 111 -0.91 -3.41 -36.49
N LEU A 112 -0.83 -4.04 -35.31
CA LEU A 112 -0.79 -3.35 -34.02
C LEU A 112 0.51 -2.55 -33.82
N MET A 113 1.67 -3.13 -34.17
CA MET A 113 2.96 -2.41 -34.10
C MET A 113 3.06 -1.27 -35.12
N ASP A 114 2.46 -1.47 -36.29
CA ASP A 114 2.45 -0.47 -37.37
C ASP A 114 1.42 0.65 -37.13
N GLY A 115 0.65 0.57 -36.03
CA GLY A 115 -0.37 1.56 -35.66
C GLY A 115 -1.63 1.54 -36.54
N THR A 116 -1.78 0.52 -37.39
CA THR A 116 -2.94 0.38 -38.31
C THR A 116 -4.14 -0.26 -37.63
N GLN A 117 -3.94 -0.97 -36.52
CA GLN A 117 -4.99 -1.60 -35.71
C GLN A 117 -5.02 -1.04 -34.29
N THR A 118 -6.22 -0.90 -33.72
CA THR A 118 -6.41 -0.47 -32.34
C THR A 118 -6.19 -1.62 -31.35
N PRO A 119 -5.48 -1.40 -30.22
CA PRO A 119 -5.30 -2.41 -29.18
C PRO A 119 -6.60 -2.80 -28.49
N ASP A 120 -6.62 -3.97 -27.86
CA ASP A 120 -7.71 -4.36 -26.97
C ASP A 120 -7.45 -3.89 -25.54
N TYR A 121 -7.91 -2.68 -25.25
CA TYR A 121 -7.84 -2.09 -23.92
C TYR A 121 -8.74 -2.79 -22.89
N LYS A 122 -9.86 -3.41 -23.33
CA LYS A 122 -10.85 -3.98 -22.41
C LYS A 122 -10.28 -5.17 -21.65
N ASN A 123 -9.51 -6.02 -22.32
CA ASN A 123 -8.87 -7.16 -21.69
C ASN A 123 -7.83 -6.73 -20.64
N CYS A 124 -7.01 -5.72 -20.93
CA CYS A 124 -6.09 -5.15 -19.94
C CYS A 124 -6.82 -4.60 -18.71
N VAL A 125 -7.90 -3.85 -18.91
CA VAL A 125 -8.75 -3.33 -17.81
C VAL A 125 -9.38 -4.47 -17.01
N ALA A 126 -9.86 -5.52 -17.67
CA ALA A 126 -10.48 -6.67 -17.01
C ALA A 126 -9.50 -7.41 -16.10
N ILE A 127 -8.24 -7.59 -16.54
CA ILE A 127 -7.19 -8.25 -15.74
C ILE A 127 -6.93 -7.48 -14.44
N SER A 128 -6.70 -6.17 -14.51
CA SER A 128 -6.42 -5.36 -13.33
C SER A 128 -7.63 -5.21 -12.41
N THR A 129 -8.83 -5.09 -12.98
CA THR A 129 -10.09 -4.99 -12.22
C THR A 129 -10.36 -6.28 -11.45
N LYS A 130 -10.25 -7.44 -12.10
CA LYS A 130 -10.49 -8.73 -11.44
C LYS A 130 -9.48 -8.98 -10.33
N ALA A 131 -8.19 -8.78 -10.62
CA ALA A 131 -7.12 -8.99 -9.66
C ALA A 131 -7.26 -8.08 -8.44
N SER A 132 -7.57 -6.79 -8.65
CA SER A 132 -7.72 -5.84 -7.53
C SER A 132 -8.91 -6.19 -6.63
N LEU A 133 -10.06 -6.58 -7.20
CA LEU A 133 -11.24 -6.94 -6.42
C LEU A 133 -11.04 -8.23 -5.60
N GLU A 134 -10.40 -9.24 -6.18
CA GLU A 134 -10.16 -10.52 -5.50
C GLU A 134 -9.07 -10.39 -4.43
N GLU A 135 -7.96 -9.72 -4.75
CA GLU A 135 -6.77 -9.69 -3.89
C GLU A 135 -6.85 -8.64 -2.76
N MET A 136 -7.74 -7.63 -2.84
CA MET A 136 -7.93 -6.63 -1.78
C MET A 136 -8.55 -7.21 -0.49
N ILE A 137 -9.31 -8.31 -0.60
CA ILE A 137 -10.05 -8.88 0.53
C ILE A 137 -9.10 -9.34 1.63
N ALA A 138 -8.00 -10.03 1.29
CA ALA A 138 -7.13 -10.63 2.28
C ALA A 138 -6.37 -9.57 3.11
N PRO A 139 -5.72 -8.53 2.53
CA PRO A 139 -5.09 -7.47 3.32
C PRO A 139 -6.10 -6.71 4.18
N GLY A 140 -7.31 -6.48 3.67
CA GLY A 140 -8.39 -5.84 4.43
C GLY A 140 -8.83 -6.69 5.63
N ALA A 141 -9.02 -7.98 5.43
CA ALA A 141 -9.35 -8.92 6.49
C ALA A 141 -8.25 -8.98 7.56
N LEU A 142 -6.97 -8.97 7.17
CA LEU A 142 -5.85 -8.94 8.10
C LEU A 142 -5.95 -7.74 9.06
N VAL A 143 -6.16 -6.53 8.52
CA VAL A 143 -6.25 -5.30 9.33
C VAL A 143 -7.48 -5.30 10.23
N MET A 144 -8.64 -5.71 9.71
CA MET A 144 -9.91 -5.69 10.47
C MET A 144 -9.97 -6.77 11.55
N LEU A 145 -9.47 -7.97 11.26
CA LEU A 145 -9.56 -9.11 12.16
C LEU A 145 -8.45 -9.12 13.21
N SER A 146 -7.27 -8.54 12.94
CA SER A 146 -6.14 -8.59 13.90
C SER A 146 -6.50 -8.06 15.30
N PRO A 147 -7.14 -6.88 15.45
CA PRO A 147 -7.55 -6.39 16.76
C PRO A 147 -8.62 -7.26 17.43
N ILE A 148 -9.57 -7.78 16.65
CA ILE A 148 -10.68 -8.62 17.14
C ILE A 148 -10.15 -9.95 17.67
N ILE A 149 -9.31 -10.62 16.89
CA ILE A 149 -8.73 -11.91 17.26
C ILE A 149 -7.82 -11.73 18.47
N VAL A 150 -6.90 -10.75 18.44
CA VAL A 150 -5.97 -10.56 19.55
C VAL A 150 -6.66 -10.10 20.83
N GLY A 151 -7.62 -9.17 20.72
CA GLY A 151 -8.39 -8.69 21.87
C GLY A 151 -9.24 -9.79 22.52
N SER A 152 -9.88 -10.64 21.71
CA SER A 152 -10.76 -11.71 22.20
C SER A 152 -10.00 -12.93 22.74
N ALA A 153 -8.87 -13.31 22.12
CA ALA A 153 -8.14 -14.53 22.47
C ALA A 153 -7.01 -14.32 23.49
N PHE A 154 -6.32 -13.17 23.43
CA PHE A 154 -5.13 -12.88 24.24
C PHE A 154 -5.33 -11.71 25.23
N GLY A 155 -6.49 -11.05 25.16
CA GLY A 155 -6.88 -9.99 26.06
C GLY A 155 -6.36 -8.60 25.67
N THR A 156 -6.78 -7.61 26.46
CA THR A 156 -6.58 -6.19 26.15
C THR A 156 -5.12 -5.74 26.26
N CYS A 157 -4.33 -6.35 27.14
CA CYS A 157 -2.89 -6.06 27.28
C CYS A 157 -2.07 -6.54 26.07
N ALA A 158 -2.38 -7.72 25.52
CA ALA A 158 -1.72 -8.21 24.31
C ALA A 158 -2.08 -7.32 23.10
N LEU A 159 -3.34 -6.90 23.01
CA LEU A 159 -3.78 -5.95 21.98
C LEU A 159 -3.09 -4.59 22.13
N ALA A 160 -2.85 -4.10 23.36
CA ALA A 160 -2.07 -2.89 23.60
C ALA A 160 -0.65 -3.00 23.00
N GLY A 161 0.02 -4.13 23.24
CA GLY A 161 1.31 -4.44 22.61
C GLY A 161 1.23 -4.42 21.09
N LEU A 162 0.21 -5.06 20.51
CA LEU A 162 0.00 -5.11 19.06
C LEU A 162 -0.15 -3.73 18.43
N LEU A 163 -0.95 -2.84 19.05
CA LEU A 163 -1.14 -1.47 18.58
C LEU A 163 0.18 -0.69 18.59
N ALA A 164 0.95 -0.79 19.68
CA ALA A 164 2.24 -0.13 19.80
C ALA A 164 3.26 -0.67 18.76
N GLY A 165 3.35 -1.99 18.60
CA GLY A 165 4.23 -2.63 17.64
C GLY A 165 3.90 -2.29 16.19
N ALA A 166 2.61 -2.32 15.83
CA ALA A 166 2.14 -1.96 14.49
C ALA A 166 2.43 -0.51 14.14
N LEU A 167 2.30 0.40 15.11
CA LEU A 167 2.62 1.82 14.95
C LEU A 167 4.12 2.03 14.66
N VAL A 168 5.00 1.57 15.55
CA VAL A 168 6.44 1.88 15.44
C VAL A 168 7.08 1.21 14.22
N SER A 169 6.62 0.01 13.86
CA SER A 169 7.09 -0.70 12.66
C SER A 169 6.49 -0.12 11.37
N GLY A 170 5.18 0.13 11.37
CA GLY A 170 4.45 0.57 10.19
C GLY A 170 4.91 1.93 9.68
N VAL A 171 5.25 2.87 10.57
CA VAL A 171 5.74 4.19 10.19
C VAL A 171 7.07 4.10 9.43
N GLN A 172 8.02 3.30 9.92
CA GLN A 172 9.33 3.14 9.27
C GLN A 172 9.18 2.52 7.87
N MET A 173 8.36 1.48 7.78
CA MET A 173 8.08 0.82 6.51
C MET A 173 7.38 1.76 5.53
N ALA A 174 6.32 2.46 5.96
CA ALA A 174 5.56 3.35 5.10
C ALA A 174 6.39 4.52 4.54
N ILE A 175 7.26 5.12 5.38
CA ILE A 175 8.15 6.21 4.94
C ILE A 175 9.18 5.68 3.94
N SER A 176 9.85 4.57 4.26
CA SER A 176 10.88 3.99 3.39
C SER A 176 10.30 3.63 2.02
N MET A 177 9.18 2.89 1.94
CA MET A 177 8.55 2.57 0.65
C MET A 177 8.09 3.80 -0.13
N SER A 178 7.56 4.82 0.55
CA SER A 178 7.08 6.03 -0.12
C SER A 178 8.23 6.82 -0.73
N ASN A 179 9.36 6.91 -0.02
CA ASN A 179 10.53 7.68 -0.45
C ASN A 179 11.44 6.90 -1.41
N THR A 180 11.49 5.57 -1.35
CA THR A 180 12.14 4.75 -2.38
C THR A 180 11.45 4.90 -3.74
N GLY A 181 10.21 5.40 -3.78
CA GLY A 181 9.57 5.91 -4.99
C GLY A 181 10.35 7.02 -5.71
N ALA A 182 11.43 7.54 -5.14
CA ALA A 182 12.39 8.41 -5.83
C ALA A 182 12.95 7.80 -7.13
N TRP A 183 12.88 6.47 -7.31
CA TRP A 183 13.17 5.83 -8.60
C TRP A 183 12.31 6.32 -9.77
N ASP A 184 11.14 6.91 -9.51
CA ASP A 184 10.29 7.48 -10.55
C ASP A 184 10.84 8.82 -11.08
N ASN A 185 11.69 9.49 -10.30
CA ASN A 185 12.33 10.76 -10.67
C ASN A 185 13.83 10.63 -10.98
N ALA A 186 14.38 9.40 -10.94
CA ALA A 186 15.79 9.09 -11.22
C ALA A 186 15.98 8.69 -12.68
#